data_AF-A0A0G0J7P1-F1
#
_entry.id   AF-A0A0G0J7P1-F1
#
_cell.length_a   1.000
_cell.length_b   1.000
_cell.length_c   1.000
_cell.angle_alpha   90.00
_cell.angle_beta   90.00
_cell.angle_gamma   90.00
#
_symmetry.space_group_name_H-M   'P 1'
#
loop_
_entity.id
_entity.type
_entity.pdbx_description
1 polymer ?
#
loop_
_entity_poly.entity_id
_entity_poly.type
_entity_poly.pdbx_seq_one_letter_code
_entity_poly.pdbx_strand_id
1 'polypeptide(L)'
;MEKNHPTLQLELQPTHPNYKIIEHELDKLKQLSHGTEKIILDDASNKAVAPFLFEIISKPLAEFCAKLEVNIPKIVIYFGNSADTYNAIADRDIEYWEDSRGETIKTLKVENCEFIIGQGILKLILWDVDGEHVLEGLIAHEMSHLKQDENMQQNLAELDADASAIKLLGKNKAEELIKAINISMLSAHIFNILIDQACTFRLTVENIHRLNCIITNSIIKNNHKLGDLGRCTSHAIFGFIINKVLNDALSASFDAKIGLTERTFCKLYENFECACKNVSTFMEEAKLSVKRCGTNEQSNKYFSPTTHPTPEHRYAHIQHCINQA
;
A
#
# COMPACT_ATOMS: atom_id res chain seq x y z
N MET A 1 -43.58 3.09 -11.33
CA MET A 1 -42.39 2.37 -11.82
C MET A 1 -41.28 2.63 -10.82
N GLU A 2 -41.08 1.71 -9.88
CA GLU A 2 -39.89 1.72 -9.04
C GLU A 2 -38.68 1.51 -9.96
N LYS A 3 -37.77 2.47 -9.98
CA LYS A 3 -36.47 2.28 -10.63
C LYS A 3 -35.76 1.21 -9.80
N ASN A 4 -35.50 0.05 -10.40
CA ASN A 4 -34.55 -0.92 -9.88
C ASN A 4 -33.20 -0.21 -9.74
N HIS A 5 -32.92 0.32 -8.55
CA HIS A 5 -31.58 0.72 -8.19
C HIS A 5 -30.75 -0.56 -8.16
N PRO A 6 -29.65 -0.66 -8.94
CA PRO A 6 -28.79 -1.82 -8.88
C PRO A 6 -28.36 -2.02 -7.42
N THR A 7 -28.64 -3.20 -6.89
CA THR A 7 -28.24 -3.57 -5.54
C THR A 7 -26.71 -3.58 -5.53
N LEU A 8 -26.12 -2.71 -4.74
CA LEU A 8 -24.68 -2.58 -4.62
C LEU A 8 -24.16 -3.86 -3.97
N GLN A 9 -23.57 -4.77 -4.76
CA GLN A 9 -22.94 -5.98 -4.24
C GLN A 9 -21.59 -5.60 -3.66
N LEU A 10 -21.51 -5.50 -2.33
CA LEU A 10 -20.23 -5.34 -1.66
C LEU A 10 -19.44 -6.64 -1.74
N GLU A 11 -18.19 -6.52 -2.13
CA GLU A 11 -17.29 -7.67 -2.18
C GLU A 11 -16.60 -7.86 -0.83
N LEU A 12 -17.30 -8.56 0.08
CA LEU A 12 -16.81 -8.85 1.43
C LEU A 12 -15.93 -10.11 1.51
N GLN A 13 -15.67 -10.76 0.38
CA GLN A 13 -14.88 -11.98 0.26
C GLN A 13 -13.84 -11.81 -0.86
N PRO A 14 -12.69 -12.48 -0.78
CA PRO A 14 -11.70 -12.47 -1.85
C PRO A 14 -12.23 -13.13 -3.12
N THR A 15 -11.95 -12.54 -4.29
CA THR A 15 -12.24 -13.14 -5.61
C THR A 15 -11.03 -13.79 -6.24
N HIS A 16 -9.81 -13.52 -5.75
CA HIS A 16 -8.62 -14.18 -6.27
C HIS A 16 -8.74 -15.71 -6.10
N PRO A 17 -8.63 -16.51 -7.18
CA PRO A 17 -8.92 -17.95 -7.13
C PRO A 17 -8.00 -18.70 -6.16
N ASN A 18 -6.76 -18.23 -6.01
CA ASN A 18 -5.76 -18.79 -5.10
C ASN A 18 -5.71 -18.14 -3.71
N TYR A 19 -6.69 -17.30 -3.31
CA TYR A 19 -6.59 -16.57 -2.03
C TYR A 19 -6.40 -17.49 -0.81
N LYS A 20 -7.09 -18.63 -0.80
CA LYS A 20 -6.93 -19.63 0.28
C LYS A 20 -5.52 -20.23 0.34
N ILE A 21 -4.86 -20.35 -0.82
CA ILE A 21 -3.46 -20.80 -0.90
C ILE A 21 -2.56 -19.72 -0.31
N ILE A 22 -2.77 -18.45 -0.72
CA ILE A 22 -2.03 -17.29 -0.21
C ILE A 22 -2.13 -17.20 1.32
N GLU A 23 -3.33 -17.26 1.88
CA GLU A 23 -3.52 -17.21 3.34
C GLU A 23 -2.80 -18.36 4.05
N HIS A 24 -2.94 -19.58 3.53
CA HIS A 24 -2.30 -20.76 4.10
C HIS A 24 -0.77 -20.71 4.05
N GLU A 25 -0.20 -20.22 2.94
CA GLU A 25 1.25 -20.05 2.81
C GLU A 25 1.78 -18.98 3.76
N LEU A 26 1.09 -17.83 3.86
CA LEU A 26 1.44 -16.77 4.81
C LEU A 26 1.38 -17.26 6.26
N ASP A 27 0.35 -18.02 6.63
CA ASP A 27 0.19 -18.55 7.98
C ASP A 27 1.29 -19.55 8.34
N LYS A 28 1.67 -20.42 7.40
CA LYS A 28 2.80 -21.34 7.60
C LYS A 28 4.13 -20.61 7.74
N LEU A 29 4.40 -19.64 6.88
CA LEU A 29 5.60 -18.81 6.97
C LEU A 29 5.67 -18.06 8.30
N LYS A 30 4.52 -17.54 8.79
CA LYS A 30 4.44 -16.89 10.10
C LYS A 30 4.72 -17.86 11.26
N GLN A 31 4.31 -19.12 11.16
CA GLN A 31 4.66 -20.15 12.15
C GLN A 31 6.16 -20.47 12.14
N LEU A 32 6.79 -20.46 10.97
CA LEU A 32 8.22 -20.70 10.79
C LEU A 32 9.10 -19.50 11.17
N SER A 33 8.53 -18.30 11.30
CA SER A 33 9.29 -17.13 11.74
C SER A 33 9.69 -17.20 13.22
N HIS A 34 9.19 -18.18 13.98
CA HIS A 34 9.54 -18.40 15.40
C HIS A 34 9.41 -17.14 16.28
N GLY A 35 8.45 -16.27 15.94
CA GLY A 35 8.20 -15.01 16.66
C GLY A 35 9.01 -13.81 16.18
N THR A 36 9.85 -13.95 15.14
CA THR A 36 10.40 -12.80 14.42
C THR A 36 9.34 -12.18 13.51
N GLU A 37 9.46 -10.88 13.26
CA GLU A 37 8.57 -10.18 12.33
C GLU A 37 8.97 -10.37 10.86
N LYS A 38 10.07 -11.06 10.55
CA LYS A 38 10.61 -11.22 9.20
C LYS A 38 10.98 -12.66 8.92
N ILE A 39 10.71 -13.14 7.71
CA ILE A 39 11.21 -14.42 7.20
C ILE A 39 11.72 -14.26 5.76
N ILE A 40 12.81 -14.96 5.42
CA ILE A 40 13.39 -14.99 4.08
C ILE A 40 12.65 -16.04 3.25
N LEU A 41 11.91 -15.61 2.23
CA LEU A 41 11.09 -16.49 1.38
C LEU A 41 11.94 -17.34 0.42
N ASP A 42 13.09 -16.83 -0.02
CA ASP A 42 13.99 -17.49 -0.98
C ASP A 42 14.79 -18.65 -0.38
N ASP A 43 14.82 -18.81 0.95
CA ASP A 43 15.37 -19.99 1.61
C ASP A 43 14.68 -21.27 1.11
N ALA A 44 15.45 -22.32 0.81
CA ALA A 44 14.93 -23.54 0.19
C ALA A 44 13.78 -24.19 0.97
N SER A 45 13.82 -24.15 2.31
CA SER A 45 12.75 -24.66 3.17
C SER A 45 11.49 -23.79 3.14
N ASN A 46 11.64 -22.47 3.04
CA ASN A 46 10.52 -21.53 3.06
C ASN A 46 9.84 -21.48 1.68
N LYS A 47 10.63 -21.51 0.60
CA LYS A 47 10.13 -21.68 -0.77
C LYS A 47 9.33 -22.96 -0.96
N ALA A 48 9.75 -24.07 -0.33
CA ALA A 48 9.00 -25.33 -0.38
C ALA A 48 7.64 -25.25 0.35
N VAL A 49 7.53 -24.35 1.33
CA VAL A 49 6.31 -24.14 2.14
C VAL A 49 5.37 -23.13 1.49
N ALA A 50 5.92 -22.14 0.79
CA ALA A 50 5.20 -21.07 0.13
C ALA A 50 5.57 -20.92 -1.36
N PRO A 51 5.38 -21.97 -2.18
CA PRO A 51 5.77 -21.95 -3.59
C PRO A 51 4.99 -20.94 -4.42
N PHE A 52 3.70 -20.72 -4.11
CA PHE A 52 2.88 -19.79 -4.87
C PHE A 52 3.33 -18.35 -4.65
N LEU A 53 3.50 -17.93 -3.39
CA LEU A 53 4.03 -16.61 -3.05
C LEU A 53 5.41 -16.38 -3.64
N PHE A 54 6.30 -17.39 -3.57
CA PHE A 54 7.62 -17.28 -4.16
C PHE A 54 7.53 -17.05 -5.67
N GLU A 55 6.69 -17.81 -6.39
CA GLU A 55 6.55 -17.66 -7.85
C GLU A 55 6.04 -16.27 -8.27
N ILE A 56 4.94 -15.81 -7.66
CA ILE A 56 4.31 -14.54 -8.06
C ILE A 56 5.17 -13.31 -7.73
N ILE A 57 6.03 -13.39 -6.70
CA ILE A 57 6.95 -12.29 -6.34
C ILE A 57 8.27 -12.40 -7.14
N SER A 58 8.88 -13.58 -7.18
CA SER A 58 10.22 -13.75 -7.76
C SER A 58 10.26 -13.56 -9.27
N LYS A 59 9.18 -13.89 -9.98
CA LYS A 59 9.11 -13.76 -11.43
C LYS A 59 9.20 -12.30 -11.91
N PRO A 60 8.31 -11.37 -11.50
CA PRO A 60 8.44 -9.97 -11.88
C PRO A 60 9.72 -9.35 -11.32
N LEU A 61 10.12 -9.72 -10.11
CA LEU A 61 11.38 -9.27 -9.52
C LEU A 61 12.59 -9.59 -10.43
N ALA A 62 12.70 -10.84 -10.88
CA ALA A 62 13.79 -11.26 -11.78
C ALA A 62 13.74 -10.52 -13.13
N GLU A 63 12.54 -10.31 -13.70
CA GLU A 63 12.36 -9.57 -14.95
C GLU A 63 12.84 -8.11 -14.80
N PHE A 64 12.43 -7.44 -13.73
CA PHE A 64 12.78 -6.04 -13.50
C PHE A 64 14.25 -5.88 -13.12
N CYS A 65 14.81 -6.77 -12.30
CA CYS A 65 16.25 -6.77 -11.99
C CYS A 65 17.10 -6.94 -13.26
N ALA A 66 16.68 -7.79 -14.20
CA ALA A 66 17.36 -7.94 -15.49
C ALA A 66 17.30 -6.66 -16.33
N LYS A 67 16.14 -6.00 -16.41
CA LYS A 67 15.97 -4.71 -17.10
C LYS A 67 16.78 -3.58 -16.47
N LEU A 68 16.91 -3.60 -15.14
CA LEU A 68 17.66 -2.61 -14.38
C LEU A 68 19.15 -2.95 -14.32
N GLU A 69 19.61 -4.12 -14.73
CA GLU A 69 21.01 -4.55 -14.52
C GLU A 69 21.42 -4.45 -13.04
N VAL A 70 20.62 -5.06 -12.16
CA VAL A 70 20.90 -5.19 -10.72
C VAL A 70 20.76 -6.64 -10.28
N ASN A 71 21.41 -7.00 -9.17
CA ASN A 71 21.24 -8.31 -8.55
C ASN A 71 19.80 -8.48 -8.05
N ILE A 72 19.29 -9.71 -8.09
CA ILE A 72 17.97 -10.05 -7.53
C ILE A 72 18.09 -9.97 -6.00
N PRO A 73 17.27 -9.14 -5.33
CA PRO A 73 17.29 -9.07 -3.87
C PRO A 73 16.70 -10.33 -3.23
N LYS A 74 17.07 -10.59 -1.98
CA LYS A 74 16.40 -11.60 -1.15
C LYS A 74 14.96 -11.16 -0.89
N ILE A 75 14.03 -12.10 -0.92
CA ILE A 75 12.61 -11.77 -0.74
C ILE A 75 12.28 -11.99 0.74
N VAL A 76 11.87 -10.93 1.43
CA VAL A 76 11.57 -10.99 2.86
C VAL A 76 10.08 -10.71 3.07
N ILE A 77 9.38 -11.60 3.77
CA ILE A 77 7.99 -11.37 4.19
C ILE A 77 7.97 -10.78 5.60
N TYR A 78 7.28 -9.64 5.75
CA TYR A 78 7.11 -8.95 7.02
C TYR A 78 5.74 -9.24 7.67
N PHE A 79 5.75 -9.78 8.89
CA PHE A 79 4.60 -10.20 9.69
C PHE A 79 4.27 -9.28 10.87
N GLY A 80 4.88 -8.10 10.95
CA GLY A 80 4.64 -7.19 12.07
C GLY A 80 3.22 -6.64 12.16
N ASN A 81 2.97 -6.01 13.30
CA ASN A 81 1.64 -5.52 13.72
C ASN A 81 1.50 -3.98 13.56
N SER A 82 2.31 -3.36 12.72
CA SER A 82 2.29 -1.92 12.42
C SER A 82 1.71 -1.63 11.04
N ALA A 83 1.59 -0.34 10.70
CA ALA A 83 1.24 0.09 9.35
C ALA A 83 2.23 -0.39 8.28
N ASP A 84 3.46 -0.72 8.67
CA ASP A 84 4.53 -1.16 7.76
C ASP A 84 4.19 -2.51 7.09
N THR A 85 3.26 -3.29 7.65
CA THR A 85 2.75 -4.51 6.97
C THR A 85 1.94 -4.21 5.71
N TYR A 86 1.52 -2.95 5.51
CA TYR A 86 0.82 -2.49 4.33
C TYR A 86 1.73 -1.79 3.33
N ASN A 87 3.05 -2.03 3.44
CA ASN A 87 4.04 -1.48 2.55
C ASN A 87 4.96 -2.56 1.94
N ALA A 88 5.69 -2.17 0.92
CA ALA A 88 6.87 -2.88 0.41
C ALA A 88 8.06 -1.91 0.38
N ILE A 89 9.28 -2.44 0.46
CA ILE A 89 10.52 -1.68 0.44
C ILE A 89 11.58 -2.51 -0.28
N ALA A 90 12.26 -1.93 -1.28
CA ALA A 90 13.54 -2.45 -1.76
C ALA A 90 14.69 -1.74 -1.02
N ASP A 91 15.33 -2.46 -0.09
CA ASP A 91 16.41 -1.95 0.73
C ASP A 91 17.78 -2.38 0.18
N ARG A 92 18.79 -1.51 0.32
CA ARG A 92 20.16 -1.75 -0.12
C ARG A 92 21.16 -1.19 0.88
N ASP A 93 22.14 -2.01 1.25
CA ASP A 93 23.31 -1.52 1.97
C ASP A 93 24.23 -0.74 1.01
N ILE A 94 24.70 0.44 1.44
CA ILE A 94 25.72 1.23 0.73
C ILE A 94 26.95 1.34 1.63
N GLU A 95 28.05 0.72 1.22
CA GLU A 95 29.33 0.84 1.93
C GLU A 95 30.18 1.98 1.34
N TYR A 96 30.72 2.82 2.23
CA TYR A 96 31.63 3.91 1.87
C TYR A 96 33.07 3.51 2.16
N TRP A 97 33.98 3.82 1.23
CA TRP A 97 35.42 3.63 1.42
C TRP A 97 36.15 4.91 1.06
N GLU A 98 37.16 5.25 1.84
CA GLU A 98 38.10 6.33 1.49
C GLU A 98 39.27 5.74 0.72
N ASP A 99 39.67 6.43 -0.34
CA ASP A 99 40.86 6.04 -1.08
C ASP A 99 42.15 6.41 -0.32
N SER A 100 43.29 6.03 -0.89
CA SER A 100 44.62 6.33 -0.33
C SER A 100 44.94 7.83 -0.19
N ARG A 101 44.10 8.73 -0.72
CA ARG A 101 44.25 10.19 -0.65
C ARG A 101 43.27 10.82 0.35
N GLY A 102 42.44 10.02 1.02
CA GLY A 102 41.39 10.50 1.92
C GLY A 102 40.17 11.05 1.18
N GLU A 103 40.03 10.79 -0.13
CA GLU A 103 38.81 11.10 -0.86
C GLU A 103 37.84 9.93 -0.68
N THR A 104 36.62 10.20 -0.19
CA THR A 104 35.57 9.19 -0.12
C THR A 104 35.18 8.76 -1.53
N ILE A 105 35.66 7.60 -1.97
CA ILE A 105 35.22 6.99 -3.22
C ILE A 105 33.97 6.17 -2.90
N LYS A 106 32.82 6.70 -3.34
CA LYS A 106 31.56 5.95 -3.34
C LYS A 106 31.66 4.81 -4.34
N THR A 107 31.85 3.59 -3.83
CA THR A 107 31.69 2.39 -4.65
C THR A 107 30.49 1.63 -4.13
N LEU A 108 29.44 1.55 -4.94
CA LEU A 108 28.21 0.84 -4.61
C LEU A 108 28.51 -0.67 -4.50
N LYS A 109 28.84 -1.16 -3.30
CA LYS A 109 28.83 -2.60 -3.02
C LYS A 109 27.42 -3.02 -2.65
N VAL A 110 26.67 -3.48 -3.64
CA VAL A 110 25.33 -4.07 -3.44
C VAL A 110 25.51 -5.53 -2.99
N GLU A 111 25.97 -5.74 -1.75
CA GLU A 111 26.16 -7.11 -1.21
C GLU A 111 24.90 -7.64 -0.51
N ASN A 112 24.10 -6.79 0.13
CA ASN A 112 22.82 -7.16 0.75
C ASN A 112 21.70 -6.28 0.20
N CYS A 113 20.92 -6.82 -0.73
CA CYS A 113 19.70 -6.19 -1.20
C CYS A 113 18.52 -7.05 -0.77
N GLU A 114 17.55 -6.45 -0.09
CA GLU A 114 16.32 -7.11 0.35
C GLU A 114 15.11 -6.45 -0.29
N PHE A 115 14.17 -7.25 -0.79
CA PHE A 115 12.83 -6.81 -1.12
C PHE A 115 11.92 -7.27 -0.01
N ILE A 116 11.57 -6.35 0.89
CA ILE A 116 10.73 -6.59 2.05
C ILE A 116 9.30 -6.26 1.67
N ILE A 117 8.38 -7.20 1.83
CA ILE A 117 6.96 -6.99 1.56
C ILE A 117 6.10 -7.48 2.74
N GLY A 118 5.18 -6.63 3.18
CA GLY A 118 4.29 -6.96 4.28
C GLY A 118 3.21 -7.98 3.94
N GLN A 119 2.86 -8.85 4.89
CA GLN A 119 1.74 -9.77 4.75
C GLN A 119 0.41 -9.03 4.49
N GLY A 120 0.25 -7.82 5.06
CA GLY A 120 -0.97 -7.04 4.93
C GLY A 120 -1.18 -6.56 3.51
N ILE A 121 -0.14 -6.01 2.87
CA ILE A 121 -0.21 -5.55 1.49
C ILE A 121 -0.40 -6.72 0.52
N LEU A 122 0.22 -7.89 0.78
CA LEU A 122 -0.02 -9.11 -0.01
C LEU A 122 -1.48 -9.56 0.08
N LYS A 123 -2.04 -9.65 1.29
CA LYS A 123 -3.45 -10.02 1.51
C LYS A 123 -4.43 -9.03 0.89
N LEU A 124 -4.06 -7.75 0.79
CA LEU A 124 -4.85 -6.72 0.13
C LEU A 124 -4.80 -6.85 -1.38
N ILE A 125 -3.61 -6.74 -1.96
CA ILE A 125 -3.42 -6.73 -3.40
C ILE A 125 -3.96 -8.01 -4.03
N LEU A 126 -3.64 -9.16 -3.43
CA LEU A 126 -4.05 -10.45 -3.95
C LEU A 126 -5.49 -10.83 -3.58
N TRP A 127 -6.30 -9.91 -3.05
CA TRP A 127 -7.74 -10.14 -2.82
C TRP A 127 -8.52 -10.21 -4.14
N ASP A 128 -8.06 -9.52 -5.16
CA ASP A 128 -8.69 -9.46 -6.48
C ASP A 128 -8.07 -10.40 -7.50
N VAL A 129 -8.85 -10.82 -8.51
CA VAL A 129 -8.38 -11.65 -9.62
C VAL A 129 -7.24 -11.00 -10.41
N ASP A 130 -7.24 -9.67 -10.50
CA ASP A 130 -6.18 -8.89 -11.16
C ASP A 130 -5.03 -8.53 -10.20
N GLY A 131 -5.07 -9.04 -8.96
CA GLY A 131 -4.14 -8.68 -7.89
C GLY A 131 -2.67 -8.96 -8.22
N GLU A 132 -2.37 -9.99 -8.99
CA GLU A 132 -1.00 -10.28 -9.43
C GLU A 132 -0.42 -9.12 -10.26
N HIS A 133 -1.22 -8.49 -11.13
CA HIS A 133 -0.76 -7.34 -11.93
C HIS A 133 -0.55 -6.07 -11.10
N VAL A 134 -1.40 -5.86 -10.10
CA VAL A 134 -1.20 -4.78 -9.12
C VAL A 134 0.07 -5.01 -8.30
N LEU A 135 0.35 -6.26 -7.93
CA LEU A 135 1.59 -6.63 -7.24
C LEU A 135 2.82 -6.37 -8.11
N GLU A 136 2.76 -6.71 -9.40
CA GLU A 136 3.82 -6.34 -10.36
C GLU A 136 4.07 -4.83 -10.35
N GLY A 137 3.00 -4.02 -10.30
CA GLY A 137 3.08 -2.55 -10.21
C GLY A 137 3.84 -2.07 -8.97
N LEU A 138 3.53 -2.64 -7.80
CA LEU A 138 4.23 -2.35 -6.55
C LEU A 138 5.71 -2.76 -6.62
N ILE A 139 6.01 -3.97 -7.09
CA ILE A 139 7.38 -4.47 -7.22
C ILE A 139 8.18 -3.57 -8.17
N ALA A 140 7.61 -3.15 -9.29
CA ALA A 140 8.29 -2.24 -10.24
C ALA A 140 8.65 -0.88 -9.62
N HIS A 141 7.76 -0.33 -8.78
CA HIS A 141 8.02 0.89 -8.00
C HIS A 141 9.21 0.70 -7.07
N GLU A 142 9.14 -0.31 -6.20
CA GLU A 142 10.19 -0.57 -5.23
C GLU A 142 11.53 -0.86 -5.90
N MET A 143 11.54 -1.65 -6.98
CA MET A 143 12.79 -1.94 -7.67
C MET A 143 13.43 -0.72 -8.32
N SER A 144 12.63 0.28 -8.67
CA SER A 144 13.14 1.52 -9.23
C SER A 144 13.96 2.33 -8.21
N HIS A 145 13.67 2.20 -6.90
CA HIS A 145 14.47 2.82 -5.85
C HIS A 145 15.92 2.31 -5.82
N LEU A 146 16.18 1.08 -6.29
CA LEU A 146 17.54 0.53 -6.30
C LEU A 146 18.52 1.26 -7.23
N LYS A 147 18.03 2.06 -8.19
CA LYS A 147 18.89 2.83 -9.11
C LYS A 147 19.06 4.29 -8.72
N GLN A 148 18.41 4.73 -7.66
CA GLN A 148 18.36 6.14 -7.33
C GLN A 148 19.64 6.64 -6.66
N ASP A 149 19.89 7.93 -6.78
CA ASP A 149 20.95 8.62 -6.04
C ASP A 149 20.51 8.78 -4.58
N GLU A 150 21.36 8.37 -3.64
CA GLU A 150 21.14 8.52 -2.19
C GLU A 150 21.03 9.99 -1.74
N ASN A 151 21.54 10.94 -2.52
CA ASN A 151 21.42 12.37 -2.23
C ASN A 151 20.13 12.98 -2.79
N MET A 152 19.32 12.18 -3.51
CA MET A 152 18.04 12.64 -4.02
C MET A 152 17.10 12.90 -2.85
N GLN A 153 16.42 14.05 -2.88
CA GLN A 153 15.35 14.30 -1.91
C GLN A 153 14.30 13.20 -2.05
N GLN A 154 13.89 12.60 -0.92
CA GLN A 154 13.01 11.42 -0.93
C GLN A 154 11.74 11.64 -1.77
N ASN A 155 11.13 12.81 -1.72
CA ASN A 155 9.95 13.10 -2.54
C ASN A 155 10.21 13.06 -4.06
N LEU A 156 11.41 13.43 -4.52
CA LEU A 156 11.83 13.31 -5.92
C LEU A 156 12.20 11.86 -6.24
N ALA A 157 12.75 11.14 -5.27
CA ALA A 157 13.02 9.71 -5.37
C ALA A 157 11.72 8.93 -5.63
N GLU A 158 10.63 9.21 -4.92
CA GLU A 158 9.32 8.60 -5.20
C GLU A 158 8.83 8.87 -6.64
N LEU A 159 8.97 10.10 -7.15
CA LEU A 159 8.53 10.47 -8.50
C LEU A 159 9.41 9.82 -9.58
N ASP A 160 10.72 9.76 -9.37
CA ASP A 160 11.64 9.06 -10.27
C ASP A 160 11.39 7.55 -10.27
N ALA A 161 11.03 6.98 -9.11
CA ALA A 161 10.67 5.58 -8.99
C ALA A 161 9.37 5.28 -9.74
N ASP A 162 8.35 6.14 -9.60
CA ASP A 162 7.12 6.05 -10.37
C ASP A 162 7.38 6.09 -11.89
N ALA A 163 8.20 7.03 -12.36
CA ALA A 163 8.53 7.16 -13.78
C ALA A 163 9.30 5.94 -14.32
N SER A 164 10.22 5.39 -13.52
CA SER A 164 11.01 4.22 -13.87
C SER A 164 10.16 2.94 -13.85
N ALA A 165 9.26 2.79 -12.88
CA ALA A 165 8.31 1.68 -12.80
C ALA A 165 7.42 1.60 -14.05
N ILE A 166 6.94 2.73 -14.55
CA ILE A 166 6.15 2.78 -15.80
C ILE A 166 6.96 2.28 -17.00
N LYS A 167 8.26 2.59 -17.07
CA LYS A 167 9.15 2.07 -18.12
C LYS A 167 9.35 0.55 -17.98
N LEU A 168 9.47 0.05 -16.75
CA LEU A 168 9.64 -1.38 -16.46
C LEU A 168 8.39 -2.20 -16.81
N LEU A 169 7.21 -1.71 -16.43
CA LEU A 169 5.90 -2.32 -16.66
C LEU A 169 5.46 -2.23 -18.12
N GLY A 170 5.83 -1.12 -18.79
CA GLY A 170 5.30 -0.74 -20.09
C GLY A 170 3.92 -0.09 -20.00
N LYS A 171 3.56 0.68 -21.03
CA LYS A 171 2.36 1.52 -21.07
C LYS A 171 1.06 0.79 -20.70
N ASN A 172 0.90 -0.44 -21.18
CA ASN A 172 -0.34 -1.22 -21.02
C ASN A 172 -0.60 -1.69 -19.58
N LYS A 173 0.41 -1.66 -18.70
CA LYS A 173 0.32 -2.11 -17.30
C LYS A 173 0.53 -0.97 -16.30
N ALA A 174 0.73 0.26 -16.79
CA ALA A 174 1.10 1.37 -15.92
C ALA A 174 -0.05 1.86 -15.02
N GLU A 175 -1.31 1.57 -15.36
CA GLU A 175 -2.45 1.83 -14.46
C GLU A 175 -2.41 0.96 -13.19
N GLU A 176 -1.73 -0.19 -13.23
CA GLU A 176 -1.58 -1.07 -12.07
C GLU A 176 -0.70 -0.45 -10.98
N LEU A 177 0.26 0.41 -11.36
CA LEU A 177 1.05 1.21 -10.43
C LEU A 177 0.16 2.17 -9.63
N ILE A 178 -0.76 2.86 -10.30
CA ILE A 178 -1.70 3.79 -9.64
C ILE A 178 -2.54 3.03 -8.62
N LYS A 179 -3.06 1.85 -8.99
CA LYS A 179 -3.84 1.01 -8.09
C LYS A 179 -3.00 0.57 -6.89
N ALA A 180 -1.77 0.09 -7.11
CA ALA A 180 -0.87 -0.35 -6.05
C ALA A 180 -0.59 0.75 -5.01
N ILE A 181 -0.25 1.95 -5.48
CA ILE A 181 0.02 3.11 -4.61
C ILE A 181 -1.24 3.51 -3.84
N ASN A 182 -2.40 3.55 -4.50
CA ASN A 182 -3.67 3.88 -3.85
C ASN A 182 -4.04 2.84 -2.78
N ILE A 183 -3.82 1.55 -3.02
CA ILE A 183 -4.03 0.48 -2.03
C ILE A 183 -3.12 0.69 -0.83
N SER A 184 -1.81 0.87 -1.05
CA SER A 184 -0.83 1.07 0.03
C SER A 184 -1.18 2.30 0.89
N MET A 185 -1.41 3.45 0.25
CA MET A 185 -1.73 4.70 0.95
C MET A 185 -3.07 4.63 1.69
N LEU A 186 -4.14 4.13 1.04
CA LEU A 186 -5.46 4.02 1.66
C LEU A 186 -5.42 3.08 2.88
N SER A 187 -4.79 1.91 2.72
CA SER A 187 -4.74 0.90 3.77
C SER A 187 -3.89 1.33 4.96
N ALA A 188 -2.77 2.02 4.74
CA ALA A 188 -1.96 2.59 5.82
C ALA A 188 -2.76 3.61 6.64
N HIS A 189 -3.51 4.50 5.98
CA HIS A 189 -4.38 5.44 6.68
C HIS A 189 -5.52 4.75 7.45
N ILE A 190 -6.23 3.81 6.81
CA ILE A 190 -7.30 3.05 7.48
C ILE A 190 -6.75 2.32 8.70
N PHE A 191 -5.60 1.65 8.58
CA PHE A 191 -4.97 0.96 9.70
C PHE A 191 -4.68 1.90 10.86
N ASN A 192 -4.00 3.02 10.59
CA ASN A 192 -3.64 4.01 11.61
C ASN A 192 -4.88 4.60 12.31
N ILE A 193 -5.97 4.81 11.56
CA ILE A 193 -7.22 5.31 12.15
C ILE A 193 -7.89 4.22 13.01
N LEU A 194 -7.93 2.97 12.53
CA LEU A 194 -8.53 1.86 13.27
C LEU A 194 -7.74 1.50 14.54
N ILE A 195 -6.41 1.58 14.51
CA ILE A 195 -5.56 1.33 15.68
C ILE A 195 -5.73 2.43 16.74
N ASP A 196 -5.83 3.70 16.33
CA ASP A 196 -6.12 4.80 17.25
C ASP A 196 -7.49 4.65 17.92
N GLN A 197 -8.46 4.09 17.19
CA GLN A 197 -9.81 3.83 17.69
C GLN A 197 -9.98 2.45 18.34
N ALA A 198 -8.92 1.64 18.43
CA ALA A 198 -9.00 0.25 18.86
C ALA A 198 -9.57 0.11 20.27
N CYS A 199 -9.19 1.02 21.19
CA CYS A 199 -9.70 1.02 22.56
C CYS A 199 -11.20 1.35 22.61
N THR A 200 -11.62 2.36 21.85
CA THR A 200 -13.03 2.80 21.76
C THR A 200 -13.92 1.67 21.24
N PHE A 201 -13.47 0.96 20.21
CA PHE A 201 -14.23 -0.09 19.55
C PHE A 201 -13.91 -1.51 20.05
N ARG A 202 -13.04 -1.65 21.06
CA ARG A 202 -12.55 -2.94 21.60
C ARG A 202 -12.02 -3.90 20.52
N LEU A 203 -11.29 -3.36 19.56
CA LEU A 203 -10.72 -4.12 18.46
C LEU A 203 -9.38 -4.74 18.87
N THR A 204 -9.18 -6.02 18.55
CA THR A 204 -7.85 -6.63 18.58
C THR A 204 -7.06 -6.21 17.33
N VAL A 205 -5.73 -6.31 17.38
CA VAL A 205 -4.88 -6.05 16.19
C VAL A 205 -5.26 -6.94 15.01
N GLU A 206 -5.55 -8.23 15.27
CA GLU A 206 -6.03 -9.16 14.25
C GLU A 206 -7.34 -8.68 13.60
N ASN A 207 -8.29 -8.21 14.41
CA ASN A 207 -9.53 -7.63 13.89
C ASN A 207 -9.24 -6.38 13.05
N ILE A 208 -8.31 -5.53 13.46
CA ILE A 208 -7.92 -4.33 12.70
C ILE A 208 -7.37 -4.72 11.33
N HIS A 209 -6.48 -5.72 11.25
CA HIS A 209 -5.97 -6.17 9.95
C HIS A 209 -7.08 -6.71 9.05
N ARG A 210 -7.98 -7.54 9.60
CA ARG A 210 -9.12 -8.08 8.85
C ARG A 210 -10.05 -6.97 8.35
N LEU A 211 -10.35 -6.00 9.21
CA LEU A 211 -11.21 -4.87 8.86
C LEU A 211 -10.56 -3.97 7.82
N ASN A 212 -9.27 -3.67 7.95
CA ASN A 212 -8.55 -2.92 6.94
C ASN A 212 -8.60 -3.64 5.58
N CYS A 213 -8.41 -4.97 5.55
CA CYS A 213 -8.51 -5.75 4.33
C CYS A 213 -9.88 -5.64 3.67
N ILE A 214 -10.95 -5.86 4.44
CA ILE A 214 -12.33 -5.80 3.92
C ILE A 214 -12.67 -4.38 3.45
N ILE A 215 -12.37 -3.35 4.25
CA ILE A 215 -12.72 -1.96 3.94
C ILE A 215 -11.97 -1.50 2.69
N THR A 216 -10.64 -1.66 2.68
CA THR A 216 -9.78 -1.25 1.56
C THR A 216 -10.23 -1.90 0.26
N ASN A 217 -10.38 -3.24 0.25
CA ASN A 217 -10.80 -3.96 -0.97
C ASN A 217 -12.23 -3.60 -1.40
N SER A 218 -13.16 -3.50 -0.45
CA SER A 218 -14.55 -3.10 -0.77
C SER A 218 -14.58 -1.73 -1.44
N ILE A 219 -13.77 -0.79 -0.97
CA ILE A 219 -13.69 0.56 -1.55
C ILE A 219 -13.05 0.50 -2.93
N ILE A 220 -11.88 -0.13 -3.09
CA ILE A 220 -11.13 -0.13 -4.36
C ILE A 220 -11.91 -0.77 -5.50
N LYS A 221 -12.56 -1.90 -5.23
CA LYS A 221 -13.29 -2.63 -6.28
C LYS A 221 -14.59 -1.96 -6.69
N ASN A 222 -15.32 -1.42 -5.72
CA ASN A 222 -16.65 -0.89 -5.98
C ASN A 222 -16.62 0.60 -6.35
N ASN A 223 -15.57 1.34 -5.96
CA ASN A 223 -15.47 2.78 -6.18
C ASN A 223 -14.41 3.13 -7.24
N HIS A 224 -14.82 3.15 -8.51
CA HIS A 224 -14.01 3.66 -9.63
C HIS A 224 -13.52 5.10 -9.44
N LYS A 225 -14.12 5.88 -8.54
CA LYS A 225 -13.73 7.26 -8.22
C LYS A 225 -12.71 7.34 -7.09
N LEU A 226 -12.18 6.22 -6.59
CA LEU A 226 -11.17 6.26 -5.54
C LEU A 226 -9.93 7.06 -5.95
N GLY A 227 -9.57 7.04 -7.24
CA GLY A 227 -8.52 7.89 -7.79
C GLY A 227 -8.77 9.40 -7.58
N ASP A 228 -10.01 9.83 -7.34
CA ASP A 228 -10.33 11.22 -7.01
C ASP A 228 -9.85 11.62 -5.61
N LEU A 229 -9.71 10.68 -4.66
CA LEU A 229 -9.00 10.96 -3.40
C LEU A 229 -7.51 11.24 -3.65
N GLY A 230 -6.95 10.64 -4.70
CA GLY A 230 -5.63 10.97 -5.23
C GLY A 230 -5.48 12.43 -5.67
N ARG A 231 -6.53 13.26 -5.66
CA ARG A 231 -6.47 14.71 -5.94
C ARG A 231 -6.35 15.57 -4.68
N CYS A 232 -6.16 14.96 -3.51
CA CYS A 232 -5.94 15.72 -2.28
C CYS A 232 -4.61 16.47 -2.35
N THR A 233 -4.66 17.77 -2.05
CA THR A 233 -3.48 18.66 -2.06
C THR A 233 -2.43 18.32 -0.99
N SER A 234 -2.75 17.46 -0.01
CA SER A 234 -1.81 16.94 0.98
C SER A 234 -2.29 15.63 1.60
N HIS A 235 -1.34 14.85 2.14
CA HIS A 235 -1.63 13.63 2.89
C HIS A 235 -2.40 13.89 4.19
N ALA A 236 -2.18 15.05 4.82
CA ALA A 236 -2.97 15.50 5.97
C ALA A 236 -4.46 15.64 5.63
N ILE A 237 -4.78 16.23 4.47
CA ILE A 237 -6.16 16.38 4.00
C ILE A 237 -6.72 15.02 3.61
N PHE A 238 -5.96 14.20 2.89
CA PHE A 238 -6.36 12.83 2.55
C PHE A 238 -6.74 12.04 3.81
N GLY A 239 -5.82 11.94 4.77
CA GLY A 239 -6.04 11.22 6.03
C GLY A 239 -7.22 11.77 6.85
N PHE A 240 -7.46 13.09 6.83
CA PHE A 240 -8.65 13.68 7.45
C PHE A 240 -9.94 13.17 6.81
N ILE A 241 -10.01 13.12 5.47
CA ILE A 241 -11.19 12.64 4.75
C ILE A 241 -11.45 11.17 5.07
N ILE A 242 -10.41 10.32 5.04
CA ILE A 242 -10.52 8.90 5.43
C ILE A 242 -11.04 8.79 6.86
N ASN A 243 -10.44 9.53 7.81
CA ASN A 243 -10.83 9.50 9.22
C ASN A 243 -12.28 9.96 9.44
N LYS A 244 -12.69 11.04 8.76
CA LYS A 244 -14.07 11.52 8.84
C LYS A 244 -15.05 10.46 8.34
N VAL A 245 -14.80 9.90 7.15
CA VAL A 245 -15.68 8.88 6.57
C VAL A 245 -15.76 7.64 7.45
N LEU A 246 -14.62 7.16 7.96
CA LEU A 246 -14.56 6.03 8.90
C LEU A 246 -15.35 6.34 10.16
N ASN A 247 -15.09 7.47 10.83
CA ASN A 247 -15.77 7.80 12.10
C ASN A 247 -17.27 8.01 11.91
N ASP A 248 -17.70 8.68 10.85
CA ASP A 248 -19.13 8.90 10.57
C ASP A 248 -19.86 7.57 10.36
N ALA A 249 -19.23 6.61 9.68
CA ALA A 249 -19.83 5.30 9.44
C ALA A 249 -19.77 4.38 10.68
N LEU A 250 -18.62 4.33 11.36
CA LEU A 250 -18.42 3.51 12.56
C LEU A 250 -19.33 3.98 13.71
N SER A 251 -19.41 5.30 13.97
CA SER A 251 -20.23 5.84 15.05
C SER A 251 -21.74 5.62 14.83
N ALA A 252 -22.19 5.58 13.57
CA ALA A 252 -23.60 5.43 13.24
C ALA A 252 -24.10 3.98 13.23
N SER A 253 -23.21 3.00 13.06
CA SER A 253 -23.60 1.61 12.73
C SER A 253 -22.82 0.50 13.43
N PHE A 254 -21.77 0.83 14.20
CA PHE A 254 -20.99 -0.18 14.92
C PHE A 254 -21.72 -0.68 16.17
N ASP A 255 -21.91 -2.00 16.25
CA ASP A 255 -22.35 -2.68 17.47
C ASP A 255 -21.14 -3.38 18.11
N ALA A 256 -20.71 -2.93 19.28
CA ALA A 256 -19.55 -3.50 19.97
C ALA A 256 -19.70 -4.98 20.37
N LYS A 257 -20.93 -5.53 20.37
CA LYS A 257 -21.19 -6.95 20.66
C LYS A 257 -21.20 -7.83 19.40
N ILE A 258 -21.55 -7.26 18.25
CA ILE A 258 -21.71 -7.99 16.98
C ILE A 258 -20.52 -7.72 16.03
N GLY A 259 -19.82 -6.61 16.22
CA GLY A 259 -18.75 -6.12 15.35
C GLY A 259 -19.29 -5.35 14.15
N LEU A 260 -18.48 -5.23 13.09
CA LEU A 260 -18.90 -4.60 11.84
C LEU A 260 -19.86 -5.51 11.07
N THR A 261 -21.03 -4.97 10.74
CA THR A 261 -22.08 -5.64 9.97
C THR A 261 -21.96 -5.27 8.49
N GLU A 262 -22.56 -6.08 7.60
CA GLU A 262 -22.71 -5.74 6.17
C GLU A 262 -23.27 -4.32 5.99
N ARG A 263 -24.29 -3.95 6.77
CA ARG A 263 -24.85 -2.58 6.79
C ARG A 263 -23.80 -1.51 7.08
N THR A 264 -22.85 -1.78 7.98
CA THR A 264 -21.77 -0.83 8.28
C THR A 264 -20.80 -0.72 7.11
N PHE A 265 -20.48 -1.83 6.44
CA PHE A 265 -19.67 -1.81 5.22
C PHE A 265 -20.39 -1.08 4.07
N CYS A 266 -21.71 -1.24 3.91
CA CYS A 266 -22.51 -0.45 2.96
C CYS A 266 -22.39 1.03 3.27
N LYS A 267 -22.49 1.39 4.56
CA LYS A 267 -22.44 2.80 4.94
C LYS A 267 -21.07 3.43 4.73
N LEU A 268 -20.01 2.69 5.05
CA LEU A 268 -18.64 3.07 4.74
C LEU A 268 -18.48 3.33 3.25
N TYR A 269 -18.91 2.38 2.42
CA TYR A 269 -18.84 2.50 0.97
C TYR A 269 -19.60 3.74 0.45
N GLU A 270 -20.85 3.93 0.85
CA GLU A 270 -21.67 5.10 0.46
C GLU A 270 -20.98 6.42 0.83
N ASN A 271 -20.42 6.49 2.05
CA ASN A 271 -19.76 7.69 2.53
C ASN A 271 -18.44 7.94 1.77
N PHE A 272 -17.67 6.89 1.46
CA PHE A 272 -16.46 7.01 0.64
C PHE A 272 -16.78 7.43 -0.79
N GLU A 273 -17.80 6.83 -1.41
CA GLU A 273 -18.26 7.22 -2.75
C GLU A 273 -18.73 8.68 -2.76
N CYS A 274 -19.46 9.11 -1.73
CA CYS A 274 -19.86 10.50 -1.55
C CYS A 274 -18.65 11.44 -1.40
N ALA A 275 -17.66 11.07 -0.59
CA ALA A 275 -16.43 11.84 -0.41
C ALA A 275 -15.62 11.97 -1.70
N CYS A 276 -15.50 10.89 -2.48
CA CYS A 276 -14.84 10.91 -3.79
C CYS A 276 -15.57 11.82 -4.78
N LYS A 277 -16.91 11.72 -4.85
CA LYS A 277 -17.75 12.57 -5.72
C LYS A 277 -17.69 14.06 -5.36
N ASN A 278 -17.41 14.38 -4.09
CA ASN A 278 -17.44 15.74 -3.54
C ASN A 278 -16.10 16.12 -2.90
N VAL A 279 -14.98 15.66 -3.48
CA VAL A 279 -13.65 15.80 -2.88
C VAL A 279 -13.33 17.26 -2.55
N SER A 280 -13.71 18.21 -3.39
CA SER A 280 -13.48 19.65 -3.17
C SER A 280 -14.16 20.16 -1.89
N THR A 281 -15.41 19.78 -1.63
CA THR A 281 -16.14 20.14 -0.41
C THR A 281 -15.44 19.59 0.82
N PHE A 282 -15.08 18.30 0.78
CA PHE A 282 -14.37 17.64 1.87
C PHE A 282 -12.99 18.25 2.11
N MET A 283 -12.29 18.68 1.06
CA MET A 283 -11.01 19.38 1.17
C MET A 283 -11.15 20.73 1.86
N GLU A 284 -12.20 21.51 1.60
CA GLU A 284 -12.43 22.78 2.30
C GLU A 284 -12.74 22.55 3.79
N GLU A 285 -13.55 21.55 4.12
CA GLU A 285 -13.77 21.14 5.50
C GLU A 285 -12.47 20.70 6.19
N ALA A 286 -11.66 19.90 5.49
CA ALA A 286 -10.36 19.44 5.98
C ALA A 286 -9.41 20.62 6.23
N LYS A 287 -9.30 21.56 5.28
CA LYS A 287 -8.47 22.77 5.44
C LYS A 287 -8.87 23.58 6.67
N LEU A 288 -10.17 23.71 6.94
CA LEU A 288 -10.68 24.38 8.13
C LEU A 288 -10.36 23.63 9.42
N SER A 289 -10.47 22.30 9.41
CA SER A 289 -10.23 21.45 10.58
C SER A 289 -8.74 21.30 10.92
N VAL A 290 -7.90 21.03 9.93
CA VAL A 290 -6.44 20.89 10.09
C VAL A 290 -5.81 22.18 10.64
N LYS A 291 -6.30 23.35 10.20
CA LYS A 291 -5.89 24.66 10.75
C LYS A 291 -6.27 24.86 12.22
N ARG A 292 -7.27 24.14 12.74
CA ARG A 292 -7.83 24.35 14.09
C ARG A 292 -7.35 23.32 15.12
N CYS A 293 -7.09 22.08 14.72
CA CYS A 293 -6.81 21.00 15.67
C CYS A 293 -5.41 20.38 15.54
N GLY A 294 -4.62 20.75 14.52
CA GLY A 294 -3.46 19.95 14.13
C GLY A 294 -3.88 18.57 13.60
N THR A 295 -3.17 18.03 12.63
CA THR A 295 -3.43 16.64 12.20
C THR A 295 -2.85 15.64 13.19
N ASN A 296 -3.45 14.46 13.21
CA ASN A 296 -2.97 13.28 13.92
C ASN A 296 -1.46 13.10 13.66
N GLU A 297 -0.63 13.22 14.70
CA GLU A 297 0.84 13.24 14.58
C GLU A 297 1.38 12.01 13.84
N GLN A 298 0.71 10.86 13.96
CA GLN A 298 1.08 9.62 13.26
C GLN A 298 0.93 9.70 11.74
N SER A 299 -0.18 10.22 11.21
CA SER A 299 -0.35 10.36 9.76
C SER A 299 0.66 11.33 9.14
N ASN A 300 1.04 12.39 9.87
CA ASN A 300 2.09 13.31 9.43
C ASN A 300 3.49 12.68 9.48
N LYS A 301 3.73 11.74 10.42
CA LYS A 301 5.00 11.02 10.54
C LYS A 301 5.26 10.10 9.35
N TYR A 302 4.22 9.41 8.86
CA TYR A 302 4.35 8.49 7.73
C TYR A 302 4.30 9.19 6.36
N PHE A 303 3.62 10.33 6.24
CA PHE A 303 3.38 10.97 4.94
C PHE A 303 3.76 12.46 4.90
N SER A 304 4.92 12.79 5.49
CA SER A 304 5.44 14.17 5.45
C SER A 304 5.68 14.62 3.99
N PRO A 305 5.41 15.90 3.64
CA PRO A 305 5.72 16.45 2.31
C PRO A 305 7.21 16.40 1.95
N THR A 306 8.08 16.25 2.96
CA THR A 306 9.52 16.09 2.78
C THR A 306 9.92 14.68 2.36
N THR A 307 9.10 13.67 2.69
CA THR A 307 9.38 12.27 2.41
C THR A 307 8.56 11.73 1.26
N HIS A 308 7.33 12.20 1.05
CA HIS A 308 6.49 11.73 -0.06
C HIS A 308 5.84 12.91 -0.82
N PRO A 309 5.73 12.81 -2.16
CA PRO A 309 4.93 13.76 -2.94
C PRO A 309 3.49 13.72 -2.46
N THR A 310 2.77 14.84 -2.59
CA THR A 310 1.34 14.89 -2.26
C THR A 310 0.57 13.93 -3.17
N PRO A 311 -0.58 13.38 -2.73
CA PRO A 311 -1.38 12.50 -3.56
C PRO A 311 -1.67 13.11 -4.94
N GLU A 312 -2.08 14.38 -4.97
CA GLU A 312 -2.38 15.12 -6.21
C GLU A 312 -1.18 15.20 -7.15
N HIS A 313 0.00 15.55 -6.62
CA HIS A 313 1.20 15.67 -7.42
C HIS A 313 1.64 14.31 -7.97
N ARG A 314 1.63 13.28 -7.12
CA ARG A 314 2.02 11.92 -7.51
C ARG A 314 1.10 11.34 -8.59
N TYR A 315 -0.22 11.50 -8.42
CA TYR A 315 -1.20 11.06 -9.41
C TYR A 315 -1.01 11.76 -10.76
N ALA A 316 -0.86 13.09 -10.75
CA ALA A 316 -0.65 13.88 -11.97
C ALA A 316 0.66 13.48 -12.67
N HIS A 317 1.73 13.23 -11.90
CA HIS A 317 3.02 12.78 -12.42
C HIS A 317 2.94 11.42 -13.09
N ILE A 318 2.35 10.42 -12.42
CA ILE A 318 2.18 9.07 -13.00
C ILE A 318 1.37 9.16 -14.31
N GLN A 319 0.25 9.89 -14.30
CA GLN A 319 -0.55 10.11 -15.51
C GLN A 319 0.24 10.78 -16.63
N HIS A 320 1.09 11.76 -16.31
CA HIS A 320 1.97 12.38 -17.29
C HIS A 320 2.95 11.37 -17.89
N CYS A 321 3.62 10.57 -17.07
CA CYS A 321 4.56 9.55 -17.51
C CYS A 321 3.90 8.47 -18.38
N ILE A 322 2.67 8.03 -18.04
CA ILE A 322 1.89 7.09 -18.85
C ILE A 322 1.63 7.64 -20.26
N ASN A 323 1.32 8.93 -20.36
CA ASN A 323 1.04 9.57 -21.64
C ASN A 323 2.29 9.75 -22.52
N GLN A 324 3.48 9.74 -21.92
CA GLN A 324 4.77 9.86 -22.62
C GLN A 324 5.43 8.53 -23.00
N ALA A 325 5.08 7.43 -22.32
CA ALA A 325 5.52 6.07 -22.62
C ALA A 325 4.84 5.52 -23.89
#